data_AF-A0A9Q0M294-F1
#
_entry.id   AF-A0A9Q0M294-F1
#
_cell.length_a   1.000
_cell.length_b   1.000
_cell.length_c   1.000
_cell.angle_alpha   90.00
_cell.angle_beta   90.00
_cell.angle_gamma   90.00
#
_symmetry.space_group_name_H-M   'P 1'
#
loop_
_entity.id
_entity.type
_entity.pdbx_description
1 polymer ?
#
loop_
_entity_poly.entity_id
_entity_poly.type
_entity_poly.pdbx_seq_one_letter_code
_entity_poly.pdbx_strand_id
1 'polypeptide(L)'
;MSIIQNLPADVQEELRKTANAIVTPGKGILAADESTGTIGKRFADINVENVENNRRTYRDLLFSAPDEVNNYISGVILFDETVYQKNAAGVPFPQVLAKRGIIPGIKVDTGVVVLQGTNGESTTQGLDNLTKRCQAYYEQGCRFAKWRCVLKIGDNEPSPLAILENANVLARYASCCQQARIVPIVEPEILPDGAHDIERCQKVTEKVLAAVYKALNDHNVFLEGTLLKPNMVTAGQSFAGPKPSPQEVARATVTALQRTVPAAVPGIVFLSGGQSEEEASINLNAINQFEGKKPWALSFSYGRALQASVLRAWQGKDELIAAGQKELVNRSKSNDSRLVTRYESDNYRSVGDDPNLRLAIQSLDSLVAKVIQDRTTRQQQRRDSGSMELDPHLASLAQLVQIFSNQDVDNIRPSQIKSTQLYRCPNKLSYKNLFPRSDQTMDSLFGGLVKIEEINGSLIEQRRRQSQVTLQSPPSTANAADTMAPNTTASSIDSIRINLPEILDQQDEVTILRLLIKLLAQKVNKLNDEKRRLLNNVSILNDINAEMASIIQNNIHK
;
A
#
# COMPACT_ATOMS: atom_id res chain seq x y z
N MET A 1 -16.05 11.26 50.20
CA MET A 1 -15.43 10.31 49.25
C MET A 1 -14.02 10.79 49.01
N SER A 2 -13.02 10.06 49.50
CA SER A 2 -11.60 10.32 49.21
C SER A 2 -11.39 10.16 47.70
N ILE A 3 -11.22 11.27 46.98
CA ILE A 3 -10.90 11.28 45.55
C ILE A 3 -9.53 10.63 45.41
N ILE A 4 -9.55 9.36 44.99
CA ILE A 4 -8.63 8.63 44.11
C ILE A 4 -7.20 9.16 44.10
N GLN A 5 -6.23 8.29 44.46
CA GLN A 5 -4.81 8.51 44.24
C GLN A 5 -4.56 8.89 42.78
N ASN A 6 -4.51 10.19 42.51
CA ASN A 6 -4.09 10.73 41.23
C ASN A 6 -2.62 10.34 41.01
N LEU A 7 -2.27 10.03 39.76
CA LEU A 7 -0.86 9.93 39.36
C LEU A 7 -0.13 11.19 39.85
N PRO A 8 1.07 11.06 40.44
CA PRO A 8 1.87 12.23 40.85
C PRO A 8 2.02 13.24 39.70
N ALA A 9 2.06 14.53 40.02
CA ALA A 9 2.09 15.58 38.99
C ALA A 9 3.32 15.47 38.07
N ASP A 10 4.47 15.04 38.59
CA ASP A 10 5.67 14.77 37.79
C ASP A 10 5.48 13.60 36.81
N VAL A 11 4.74 12.57 37.21
CA VAL A 11 4.39 11.42 36.36
C VAL A 11 3.42 11.85 35.26
N GLN A 12 2.40 12.65 35.59
CA GLN A 12 1.47 13.21 34.59
C GLN A 12 2.21 14.06 33.56
N GLU A 13 3.13 14.93 34.01
CA GLU A 13 3.95 15.76 33.14
C GLU A 13 4.83 14.93 32.20
N GLU A 14 5.48 13.89 32.71
CA GLU A 14 6.29 12.98 31.89
C GLU A 14 5.45 12.28 30.82
N LEU A 15 4.35 11.64 31.21
CA LEU A 15 3.47 10.93 30.28
C LEU A 15 2.94 11.87 29.20
N ARG A 16 2.52 13.08 29.57
CA ARG A 16 2.04 14.08 28.63
C ARG A 16 3.13 14.52 27.66
N LYS A 17 4.35 14.75 28.14
CA LYS A 17 5.50 15.12 27.30
C LYS A 17 5.83 14.03 26.29
N THR A 18 5.88 12.78 26.75
CA THR A 18 6.14 11.63 25.87
C THR A 18 5.03 11.49 24.83
N ALA A 19 3.76 11.54 25.21
CA ALA A 19 2.64 11.37 24.28
C ALA A 19 2.65 12.47 23.20
N ASN A 20 2.86 13.73 23.58
CA ASN A 20 2.99 14.85 22.62
C ASN A 20 4.22 14.72 21.71
N ALA A 21 5.36 14.27 22.24
CA ALA A 21 6.57 14.08 21.44
C ALA A 21 6.36 13.01 20.35
N ILE A 22 5.62 11.93 20.66
CA ILE A 22 5.25 10.90 19.69
C ILE A 22 4.41 11.47 18.55
N VAL A 23 3.50 12.41 18.82
CA VAL A 23 2.59 12.93 17.78
C VAL A 23 2.99 14.31 17.26
N THR A 24 4.29 14.61 17.29
CA THR A 24 4.87 15.81 16.66
C THR A 24 4.42 15.91 15.19
N PRO A 25 3.99 17.08 14.70
CA PRO A 25 3.53 17.25 13.32
C PRO A 25 4.52 16.69 12.28
N GLY A 26 4.00 15.93 11.32
CA GLY A 26 4.78 15.25 10.29
C GLY A 26 5.47 13.96 10.72
N LYS A 27 5.34 13.56 11.99
CA LYS A 27 5.90 12.31 12.51
C LYS A 27 4.82 11.29 12.88
N GLY A 28 5.17 10.02 12.79
CA GLY A 28 4.37 8.90 13.25
C GLY A 28 5.21 7.75 13.80
N ILE A 29 4.59 6.58 13.93
CA ILE A 29 5.16 5.42 14.60
C ILE A 29 5.42 4.30 13.58
N LEU A 30 6.62 3.74 13.62
CA LEU A 30 6.93 2.47 12.98
C LEU A 30 6.57 1.31 13.93
N ALA A 31 5.57 0.51 13.57
CA ALA A 31 5.16 -0.65 14.34
C ALA A 31 5.99 -1.89 13.91
N ALA A 32 7.10 -2.15 14.61
CA ALA A 32 8.02 -3.27 14.37
C ALA A 32 7.90 -4.35 15.47
N ASP A 33 6.69 -4.51 15.99
CA ASP A 33 6.34 -5.35 17.14
C ASP A 33 5.68 -6.68 16.75
N GLU A 34 5.94 -7.14 15.53
CA GLU A 34 5.50 -8.46 15.09
C GLU A 34 6.06 -9.53 16.03
N SER A 35 5.17 -10.38 16.57
CA SER A 35 5.60 -11.58 17.29
C SER A 35 6.38 -12.52 16.39
N THR A 36 7.11 -13.47 16.98
CA THR A 36 7.90 -14.48 16.24
C THR A 36 7.08 -15.19 15.16
N GLY A 37 5.82 -15.54 15.44
CA GLY A 37 4.92 -16.15 14.45
C GLY A 37 4.47 -15.18 13.36
N THR A 38 4.25 -13.90 13.69
CA THR A 38 3.78 -12.89 12.74
C THR A 38 4.89 -12.47 11.77
N ILE A 39 6.12 -12.24 12.27
CA ILE A 39 7.27 -11.93 11.42
C ILE A 39 7.67 -13.12 10.55
N GLY A 40 7.49 -14.35 11.05
CA GLY A 40 7.70 -15.56 10.28
C GLY A 40 6.83 -15.63 9.02
N LYS A 41 5.55 -15.23 9.10
CA LYS A 41 4.68 -15.13 7.90
C LYS A 41 5.24 -14.13 6.89
N ARG A 42 5.69 -12.96 7.36
CA ARG A 42 6.28 -11.92 6.48
C ARG A 42 7.59 -12.36 5.83
N PHE A 43 8.41 -13.13 6.55
CA PHE A 43 9.65 -13.68 6.00
C PHE A 43 9.39 -14.80 4.99
N ALA A 44 8.35 -15.62 5.22
CA ALA A 44 7.94 -16.64 4.26
C ALA A 44 7.57 -16.03 2.89
N ASP A 45 6.91 -14.86 2.87
CA ASP A 45 6.55 -14.13 1.64
C ASP A 45 7.78 -13.75 0.77
N ILE A 46 8.96 -13.66 1.38
CA ILE A 46 10.23 -13.35 0.71
C ILE A 46 11.23 -14.50 0.76
N ASN A 47 10.78 -15.71 1.10
CA ASN A 47 11.60 -16.93 1.24
C ASN A 47 12.78 -16.79 2.21
N VAL A 48 12.59 -16.07 3.31
CA VAL A 48 13.60 -15.91 4.38
C VAL A 48 13.25 -16.83 5.56
N GLU A 49 14.26 -17.48 6.12
CA GLU A 49 14.07 -18.35 7.29
C GLU A 49 13.79 -17.54 8.56
N ASN A 50 12.82 -17.98 9.37
CA ASN A 50 12.46 -17.32 10.63
C ASN A 50 13.34 -17.75 11.81
N VAL A 51 14.62 -17.38 11.74
CA VAL A 51 15.59 -17.54 12.84
C VAL A 51 15.86 -16.21 13.53
N GLU A 52 16.30 -16.26 14.79
CA GLU A 52 16.56 -15.07 15.60
C GLU A 52 17.51 -14.08 14.91
N ASN A 53 18.59 -14.58 14.30
CA ASN A 53 19.54 -13.72 13.60
C ASN A 53 18.89 -12.94 12.45
N ASN A 54 18.01 -13.56 11.65
CA ASN A 54 17.30 -12.87 10.57
C ASN A 54 16.32 -11.83 11.10
N ARG A 55 15.62 -12.13 12.20
CA ARG A 55 14.76 -11.16 12.88
C ARG A 55 15.57 -9.96 13.39
N ARG A 56 16.70 -10.22 14.05
CA ARG A 56 17.63 -9.19 14.52
C ARG A 56 18.17 -8.35 13.36
N THR A 57 18.66 -8.96 12.29
CA THR A 57 19.20 -8.26 11.10
C THR A 57 18.13 -7.39 10.45
N TYR A 58 16.90 -7.89 10.31
CA TYR A 58 15.80 -7.09 9.77
C TYR A 58 15.45 -5.89 10.66
N ARG A 59 15.45 -6.05 11.99
CA ARG A 59 15.25 -4.93 12.91
C ARG A 59 16.40 -3.93 12.86
N ASP A 60 17.63 -4.42 12.78
CA ASP A 60 18.82 -3.58 12.62
C ASP A 60 18.73 -2.77 11.32
N LEU A 61 18.32 -3.39 10.21
CA LEU A 61 18.04 -2.69 8.93
C LEU A 61 17.08 -1.52 9.12
N LEU A 62 15.96 -1.73 9.82
CA LEU A 62 14.98 -0.67 10.08
C LEU A 62 15.54 0.46 10.95
N PHE A 63 16.29 0.12 12.00
CA PHE A 63 16.75 1.09 13.02
C PHE A 63 18.06 1.78 12.66
N SER A 64 18.79 1.23 11.70
CA SER A 64 20.01 1.81 11.11
C SER A 64 19.77 2.53 9.78
N ALA A 65 18.51 2.70 9.38
CA ALA A 65 18.16 3.48 8.19
C ALA A 65 18.78 4.90 8.23
N PRO A 66 18.96 5.57 7.07
CA PRO A 66 19.49 6.93 7.03
C PRO A 66 18.76 7.89 7.98
N ASP A 67 19.47 8.90 8.51
CA ASP A 67 18.93 9.85 9.49
C ASP A 67 17.70 10.63 9.00
N GLU A 68 17.47 10.68 7.68
CA GLU A 68 16.26 11.25 7.10
C GLU A 68 14.97 10.64 7.68
N VAL A 69 14.97 9.35 8.04
CA VAL A 69 13.82 8.70 8.72
C VAL A 69 13.43 9.41 10.01
N ASN A 70 14.39 10.01 10.72
CA ASN A 70 14.14 10.68 12.01
C ASN A 70 13.24 11.93 11.84
N ASN A 71 13.07 12.45 10.61
CA ASN A 71 12.15 13.54 10.29
C ASN A 71 10.68 13.11 10.29
N TYR A 72 10.41 11.82 10.13
CA TYR A 72 9.08 11.27 9.90
C TYR A 72 8.68 10.21 10.94
N ILE A 73 9.65 9.63 11.65
CA ILE A 73 9.40 8.64 12.71
C ILE A 73 9.75 9.26 14.06
N SER A 74 8.77 9.33 14.95
CA SER A 74 8.93 9.78 16.34
C SER A 74 9.04 8.62 17.32
N GLY A 75 8.45 7.47 16.98
CA GLY A 75 8.43 6.30 17.84
C GLY A 75 8.51 4.98 17.09
N VAL A 76 9.03 3.95 17.75
CA VAL A 76 9.08 2.58 17.23
C VAL A 76 8.51 1.64 18.27
N ILE A 77 7.52 0.82 17.91
CA ILE A 77 7.02 -0.25 18.79
C ILE A 77 7.86 -1.49 18.54
N LEU A 78 8.42 -2.05 19.60
CA LEU A 78 9.24 -3.25 19.61
C LEU A 78 8.45 -4.45 20.14
N PHE A 79 8.87 -5.64 19.72
CA PHE A 79 8.49 -6.90 20.36
C PHE A 79 9.45 -7.22 21.52
N ASP A 80 9.02 -8.05 22.46
CA ASP A 80 9.80 -8.42 23.66
C ASP A 80 11.23 -8.88 23.33
N GLU A 81 11.37 -9.80 22.36
CA GLU A 81 12.67 -10.27 21.87
C GLU A 81 13.56 -9.10 21.41
N THR A 82 12.99 -8.13 20.68
CA THR A 82 13.74 -7.01 20.09
C THR A 82 14.19 -5.99 21.13
N VAL A 83 13.50 -5.85 22.26
CA VAL A 83 13.95 -4.94 23.35
C VAL A 83 15.31 -5.35 23.89
N TYR A 84 15.56 -6.67 23.99
CA TYR A 84 16.80 -7.22 24.54
C TYR A 84 17.85 -7.57 23.47
N GLN A 85 17.49 -7.46 22.20
CA GLN A 85 18.43 -7.59 21.09
C GLN A 85 19.35 -6.37 20.97
N LYS A 86 20.48 -6.61 20.30
CA LYS A 86 21.53 -5.62 20.05
C LYS A 86 21.77 -5.48 18.55
N ASN A 87 22.18 -4.29 18.13
CA ASN A 87 22.70 -4.09 16.78
C ASN A 87 24.04 -4.80 16.59
N ALA A 88 24.56 -4.80 15.36
CA ALA A 88 25.86 -5.41 15.03
C ALA A 88 27.04 -4.86 15.88
N ALA A 89 26.93 -3.64 16.41
CA ALA A 89 27.93 -3.01 17.27
C ALA A 89 27.74 -3.33 18.78
N GLY A 90 26.80 -4.22 19.13
CA GLY A 90 26.55 -4.62 20.52
C GLY A 90 25.73 -3.62 21.35
N VAL A 91 25.13 -2.61 20.73
CA VAL A 91 24.29 -1.60 21.40
C VAL A 91 22.83 -2.09 21.45
N PRO A 92 22.16 -2.08 22.62
CA PRO A 92 20.75 -2.43 22.72
C PRO A 92 19.86 -1.55 21.82
N PHE A 93 18.89 -2.15 21.13
CA PHE A 93 18.04 -1.41 20.18
C PHE A 93 17.28 -0.22 20.78
N PRO A 94 16.72 -0.28 22.02
CA PRO A 94 16.13 0.91 22.64
C PRO A 94 17.12 2.10 22.73
N GLN A 95 18.40 1.82 22.99
CA GLN A 95 19.43 2.87 23.05
C GLN A 95 19.81 3.39 21.66
N VAL A 96 19.83 2.51 20.64
CA VAL A 96 20.03 2.92 19.24
C VAL A 96 18.95 3.93 18.82
N LEU A 97 17.68 3.62 19.12
CA LEU A 97 16.55 4.50 18.81
C LEU A 97 16.62 5.82 19.59
N ALA A 98 16.85 5.75 20.90
CA ALA A 98 16.90 6.94 21.76
C ALA A 98 18.01 7.92 21.33
N LYS A 99 19.20 7.42 20.93
CA LYS A 99 20.30 8.25 20.41
C LYS A 99 19.93 9.01 19.13
N ARG A 100 18.97 8.50 18.37
CA ARG A 100 18.47 9.11 17.13
C ARG A 100 17.24 10.01 17.35
N GLY A 101 16.84 10.23 18.61
CA GLY A 101 15.64 10.97 18.94
C GLY A 101 14.34 10.23 18.61
N ILE A 102 14.40 8.91 18.41
CA ILE A 102 13.23 8.06 18.22
C ILE A 102 12.89 7.41 19.56
N ILE A 103 11.64 7.57 19.99
CA ILE A 103 11.18 7.05 21.28
C ILE A 103 10.95 5.54 21.12
N PRO A 104 11.58 4.67 21.93
CA PRO A 104 11.28 3.25 21.92
C PRO A 104 9.99 2.96 22.70
N GLY A 105 9.16 2.08 22.14
CA GLY A 105 7.97 1.56 22.79
C GLY A 105 7.89 0.04 22.70
N ILE A 106 6.97 -0.56 23.45
CA ILE A 106 6.92 -2.02 23.64
C ILE A 106 5.50 -2.56 23.51
N LYS A 107 5.32 -3.63 22.74
CA LYS A 107 4.09 -4.43 22.77
C LYS A 107 4.06 -5.27 24.05
N VAL A 108 3.00 -5.14 24.85
CA VAL A 108 2.91 -5.82 26.16
C VAL A 108 1.74 -6.80 26.28
N ASP A 109 0.79 -6.79 25.33
CA ASP A 109 -0.22 -7.85 25.23
C ASP A 109 0.42 -9.21 24.89
N THR A 110 -0.19 -10.30 25.39
CA THR A 110 0.25 -11.67 25.11
C THR A 110 -0.70 -12.39 24.14
N GLY A 111 -1.38 -11.62 23.30
CA GLY A 111 -2.26 -12.11 22.25
C GLY A 111 -3.73 -12.22 22.64
N VAL A 112 -4.55 -12.57 21.63
CA VAL A 112 -5.99 -12.71 21.76
C VAL A 112 -6.40 -14.11 22.24
N VAL A 113 -7.50 -14.19 22.96
CA VAL A 113 -8.15 -15.44 23.38
C VAL A 113 -9.64 -15.38 23.09
N VAL A 114 -10.23 -16.52 22.73
CA VAL A 114 -11.65 -16.59 22.34
C VAL A 114 -12.55 -16.38 23.56
N LEU A 115 -13.57 -15.55 23.41
CA LEU A 115 -14.64 -15.39 24.39
C LEU A 115 -15.64 -16.54 24.24
N GLN A 116 -15.72 -17.39 25.26
CA GLN A 116 -16.65 -18.53 25.27
C GLN A 116 -18.11 -18.04 25.21
N GLY A 117 -18.93 -18.75 24.44
CA GLY A 117 -20.34 -18.37 24.23
C GLY A 117 -20.55 -17.24 23.21
N THR A 118 -19.49 -16.78 22.54
CA THR A 118 -19.58 -15.85 21.40
C THR A 118 -19.34 -16.59 20.09
N ASN A 119 -19.71 -15.98 18.97
CA ASN A 119 -19.38 -16.49 17.65
C ASN A 119 -17.94 -16.12 17.27
N GLY A 120 -16.95 -16.75 17.89
CA GLY A 120 -15.53 -16.52 17.56
C GLY A 120 -15.05 -15.08 17.79
N GLU A 121 -15.62 -14.36 18.76
CA GLU A 121 -15.07 -13.08 19.22
C GLU A 121 -13.96 -13.32 20.25
N SER A 122 -13.17 -12.29 20.52
CA SER A 122 -11.99 -12.41 21.37
C SER A 122 -11.89 -11.30 22.42
N THR A 123 -11.22 -11.60 23.53
CA THR A 123 -10.56 -10.60 24.39
C THR A 123 -9.04 -10.76 24.23
N THR A 124 -8.26 -9.97 24.97
CA THR A 124 -6.81 -9.97 24.91
C THR A 124 -6.24 -10.19 26.30
N GLN A 125 -5.19 -11.01 26.40
CA GLN A 125 -4.55 -11.37 27.67
C GLN A 125 -3.20 -10.65 27.86
N GLY A 126 -2.67 -10.71 29.09
CA GLY A 126 -1.34 -10.18 29.45
C GLY A 126 -1.29 -9.26 30.66
N LEU A 127 -2.39 -9.11 31.42
CA LEU A 127 -2.45 -8.23 32.60
C LEU A 127 -1.64 -8.77 33.79
N ASP A 128 -1.45 -10.09 33.86
CA ASP A 128 -0.70 -10.72 34.94
C ASP A 128 0.74 -10.21 34.96
N ASN A 129 1.16 -9.66 36.11
CA ASN A 129 2.45 -9.01 36.33
C ASN A 129 2.76 -7.84 35.37
N LEU A 130 1.77 -7.25 34.71
CA LEU A 130 1.98 -6.22 33.69
C LEU A 130 2.74 -5.00 34.22
N THR A 131 2.38 -4.46 35.39
CA THR A 131 3.07 -3.28 35.96
C THR A 131 4.58 -3.55 36.16
N LYS A 132 4.95 -4.73 36.67
CA LYS A 132 6.36 -5.12 36.84
C LYS A 132 7.09 -5.23 35.51
N ARG A 133 6.44 -5.83 34.50
CA ARG A 133 6.98 -5.89 33.13
C ARG A 133 7.18 -4.49 32.55
N CYS A 134 6.21 -3.59 32.70
CA CYS A 134 6.33 -2.20 32.26
C CYS A 134 7.48 -1.45 32.96
N GLN A 135 7.69 -1.66 34.26
CA GLN A 135 8.83 -1.11 34.99
C GLN A 135 10.16 -1.60 34.41
N ALA A 136 10.29 -2.91 34.15
CA ALA A 136 11.48 -3.46 33.52
C ALA A 136 11.72 -2.87 32.10
N TYR A 137 10.67 -2.73 31.29
CA TYR A 137 10.81 -2.08 29.97
C TYR A 137 11.17 -0.60 30.06
N TYR A 138 10.66 0.11 31.06
CA TYR A 138 11.01 1.49 31.32
C TYR A 138 12.51 1.63 31.64
N GLU A 139 13.06 0.71 32.44
CA GLU A 139 14.50 0.62 32.73
C GLU A 139 15.33 0.31 31.47
N GLN A 140 14.80 -0.48 30.54
CA GLN A 140 15.43 -0.71 29.22
C GLN A 140 15.35 0.52 28.29
N GLY A 141 14.63 1.58 28.68
CA GLY A 141 14.52 2.83 27.93
C GLY A 141 13.19 3.03 27.20
N CYS A 142 12.26 2.07 27.23
CA CYS A 142 10.95 2.23 26.63
C CYS A 142 10.15 3.33 27.34
N ARG A 143 9.35 4.10 26.59
CA ARG A 143 8.53 5.20 27.15
C ARG A 143 7.04 5.12 26.80
N PHE A 144 6.68 4.24 25.86
CA PHE A 144 5.29 3.94 25.57
C PHE A 144 5.09 2.44 25.36
N ALA A 145 3.85 1.99 25.46
CA ALA A 145 3.47 0.61 25.23
C ALA A 145 2.33 0.52 24.23
N LYS A 146 2.07 -0.69 23.75
CA LYS A 146 0.96 -1.00 22.86
C LYS A 146 0.24 -2.25 23.35
N TRP A 147 -1.09 -2.22 23.31
CA TRP A 147 -1.96 -3.36 23.59
C TRP A 147 -3.08 -3.44 22.56
N ARG A 148 -3.11 -4.55 21.82
CA ARG A 148 -4.08 -4.76 20.73
C ARG A 148 -5.26 -5.61 21.15
N CYS A 149 -6.44 -5.02 21.16
CA CYS A 149 -7.73 -5.72 21.17
C CYS A 149 -8.26 -5.89 19.75
N VAL A 150 -9.07 -6.93 19.54
CA VAL A 150 -9.62 -7.28 18.23
C VAL A 150 -11.12 -7.48 18.34
N LEU A 151 -11.85 -6.72 17.53
CA LEU A 151 -13.28 -6.85 17.35
C LEU A 151 -13.57 -7.13 15.87
N LYS A 152 -14.69 -7.79 15.60
CA LYS A 152 -15.12 -8.08 14.22
C LYS A 152 -16.53 -7.54 13.97
N ILE A 153 -16.82 -7.24 12.72
CA ILE A 153 -18.17 -6.87 12.27
C ILE A 153 -18.79 -8.09 11.62
N GLY A 154 -19.96 -8.47 12.12
CA GLY A 154 -20.81 -9.49 11.51
C GLY A 154 -22.28 -9.15 11.72
N ASP A 155 -23.14 -10.15 11.56
CA ASP A 155 -24.59 -10.01 11.72
C ASP A 155 -24.94 -9.59 13.14
N ASN A 156 -24.28 -10.19 14.14
CA ASN A 156 -24.51 -9.94 15.56
C ASN A 156 -23.28 -9.36 16.28
N GLU A 157 -22.14 -9.26 15.58
CA GLU A 157 -20.87 -8.79 16.11
C GLU A 157 -20.57 -7.34 15.73
N PRO A 158 -19.86 -6.58 16.59
CA PRO A 158 -19.36 -7.02 17.89
C PRO A 158 -20.48 -7.06 18.94
N SER A 159 -20.51 -8.15 19.72
CA SER A 159 -21.50 -8.33 20.77
C SER A 159 -21.28 -7.34 21.92
N PRO A 160 -22.29 -7.06 22.75
CA PRO A 160 -22.13 -6.26 23.96
C PRO A 160 -21.03 -6.80 24.89
N LEU A 161 -20.89 -8.13 24.99
CA LEU A 161 -19.85 -8.78 25.78
C LEU A 161 -18.45 -8.47 25.24
N ALA A 162 -18.22 -8.66 23.94
CA ALA A 162 -16.92 -8.39 23.34
C ALA A 162 -16.52 -6.91 23.45
N ILE A 163 -17.46 -5.99 23.27
CA ILE A 163 -17.20 -4.55 23.46
C ILE A 163 -16.81 -4.25 24.91
N LEU A 164 -17.61 -4.71 25.88
CA LEU A 164 -17.40 -4.43 27.30
C LEU A 164 -16.05 -4.98 27.78
N GLU A 165 -15.76 -6.22 27.44
CA GLU A 165 -14.55 -6.92 27.89
C GLU A 165 -13.29 -6.30 27.28
N ASN A 166 -13.27 -6.01 25.97
CA ASN A 166 -12.11 -5.36 25.35
C ASN A 166 -11.91 -3.93 25.85
N ALA A 167 -12.99 -3.16 26.09
CA ALA A 167 -12.88 -1.83 26.69
C ALA A 167 -12.30 -1.90 28.11
N ASN A 168 -12.77 -2.84 28.93
CA ASN A 168 -12.30 -3.00 30.30
C ASN A 168 -10.84 -3.44 30.37
N VAL A 169 -10.41 -4.41 29.56
CA VAL A 169 -9.01 -4.87 29.57
C VAL A 169 -8.05 -3.78 29.07
N LEU A 170 -8.45 -2.99 28.06
CA LEU A 170 -7.67 -1.84 27.60
C LEU A 170 -7.50 -0.78 28.70
N ALA A 171 -8.55 -0.53 29.47
CA ALA A 171 -8.50 0.42 30.57
C ALA A 171 -7.61 -0.05 31.73
N ARG A 172 -7.67 -1.34 32.08
CA ARG A 172 -6.77 -1.98 33.04
C ARG A 172 -5.31 -1.90 32.58
N TYR A 173 -5.05 -2.24 31.32
CA TYR A 173 -3.73 -2.12 30.69
C TYR A 173 -3.18 -0.70 30.78
N ALA A 174 -3.99 0.29 30.39
CA ALA A 174 -3.59 1.69 30.39
C ALA A 174 -3.24 2.19 31.80
N SER A 175 -4.05 1.83 32.79
CA SER A 175 -3.77 2.13 34.21
C SER A 175 -2.44 1.52 34.67
N CYS A 176 -2.19 0.23 34.37
CA CYS A 176 -0.92 -0.42 34.70
C CYS A 176 0.30 0.25 34.05
N CYS A 177 0.19 0.68 32.78
CA CYS A 177 1.26 1.39 32.08
C CYS A 177 1.57 2.75 32.72
N GLN A 178 0.55 3.55 33.01
CA GLN A 178 0.76 4.88 33.58
C GLN A 178 1.39 4.82 34.98
N GLN A 179 1.04 3.83 35.80
CA GLN A 179 1.70 3.58 37.09
C GLN A 179 3.17 3.19 36.96
N ALA A 180 3.57 2.70 35.78
CA ALA A 180 4.95 2.39 35.45
C ALA A 180 5.63 3.49 34.61
N ARG A 181 5.04 4.69 34.53
CA ARG A 181 5.55 5.85 33.75
C ARG A 181 5.68 5.56 32.25
N ILE A 182 4.81 4.69 31.72
CA ILE A 182 4.75 4.32 30.30
C ILE A 182 3.45 4.85 29.71
N VAL A 183 3.53 5.55 28.57
CA VAL A 183 2.35 6.01 27.80
C VAL A 183 1.65 4.81 27.14
N PRO A 184 0.37 4.50 27.43
CA PRO A 184 -0.34 3.43 26.75
C PRO A 184 -0.90 3.89 25.40
N ILE A 185 -0.60 3.14 24.34
CA ILE A 185 -1.34 3.18 23.08
C ILE A 185 -2.50 2.19 23.19
N VAL A 186 -3.72 2.73 23.20
CA VAL A 186 -4.98 1.98 23.27
C VAL A 186 -5.39 1.58 21.86
N GLU A 187 -5.33 0.28 21.53
CA GLU A 187 -5.60 -0.22 20.16
C GLU A 187 -6.85 -1.14 20.16
N PRO A 188 -8.07 -0.58 20.02
CA PRO A 188 -9.30 -1.35 19.80
C PRO A 188 -9.51 -1.58 18.30
N GLU A 189 -8.77 -2.50 17.69
CA GLU A 189 -8.88 -2.74 16.24
C GLU A 189 -10.20 -3.44 15.89
N ILE A 190 -11.01 -2.78 15.08
CA ILE A 190 -12.13 -3.41 14.40
C ILE A 190 -11.64 -3.91 13.05
N LEU A 191 -11.73 -5.22 12.85
CA LEU A 191 -11.25 -5.88 11.64
C LEU A 191 -12.07 -5.47 10.41
N PRO A 192 -11.42 -5.29 9.25
CA PRO A 192 -12.10 -4.96 8.01
C PRO A 192 -12.71 -6.20 7.33
N ASP A 193 -12.57 -7.39 7.89
CA ASP A 193 -13.15 -8.63 7.36
C ASP A 193 -14.69 -8.53 7.24
N GLY A 194 -15.24 -9.00 6.12
CA GLY A 194 -16.68 -9.05 5.86
C GLY A 194 -17.14 -8.14 4.71
N ALA A 195 -18.45 -8.17 4.45
CA ALA A 195 -19.11 -7.47 3.35
C ALA A 195 -19.93 -6.24 3.80
N HIS A 196 -19.57 -5.65 4.94
CA HIS A 196 -20.25 -4.48 5.49
C HIS A 196 -19.87 -3.20 4.73
N ASP A 197 -20.79 -2.24 4.67
CA ASP A 197 -20.54 -0.90 4.12
C ASP A 197 -19.77 -0.01 5.12
N ILE A 198 -19.40 1.19 4.67
CA ILE A 198 -18.65 2.15 5.47
C ILE A 198 -19.49 2.71 6.63
N GLU A 199 -20.81 2.84 6.44
CA GLU A 199 -21.75 3.31 7.45
C GLU A 199 -21.84 2.34 8.63
N ARG A 200 -21.90 1.04 8.36
CA ARG A 200 -21.85 -0.02 9.37
C ARG A 200 -20.54 0.03 10.14
N CYS A 201 -19.42 0.16 9.44
CA CYS A 201 -18.10 0.32 10.06
C CYS A 201 -18.08 1.54 10.99
N GLN A 202 -18.56 2.70 10.51
CA GLN A 202 -18.62 3.93 11.28
C GLN A 202 -19.43 3.75 12.57
N LYS A 203 -20.62 3.15 12.47
CA LYS A 203 -21.51 2.91 13.61
C LYS A 203 -20.87 1.98 14.65
N VAL A 204 -20.17 0.95 14.20
CA VAL A 204 -19.46 0.04 15.10
C VAL A 204 -18.27 0.74 15.76
N THR A 205 -17.48 1.51 15.01
CA THR A 205 -16.37 2.32 15.54
C THR A 205 -16.87 3.30 16.61
N GLU A 206 -17.97 4.01 16.36
CA GLU A 206 -18.56 4.92 17.35
C GLU A 206 -18.95 4.18 18.64
N LYS A 207 -19.63 3.03 18.52
CA LYS A 207 -20.05 2.25 19.69
C LYS A 207 -18.87 1.72 20.49
N VAL A 208 -17.84 1.21 19.82
CA VAL A 208 -16.63 0.67 20.46
C VAL A 208 -15.85 1.77 21.16
N LEU A 209 -15.58 2.89 20.47
CA LEU A 209 -14.79 3.98 21.05
C LEU A 209 -15.50 4.65 22.22
N ALA A 210 -16.82 4.81 22.18
CA ALA A 210 -17.59 5.31 23.32
C ALA A 210 -17.42 4.41 24.56
N ALA A 211 -17.49 3.08 24.38
CA ALA A 211 -17.27 2.13 25.47
C ALA A 211 -15.82 2.17 26.00
N VAL A 212 -14.84 2.27 25.10
CA VAL A 212 -13.41 2.39 25.46
C VAL A 212 -13.17 3.62 26.31
N TYR A 213 -13.61 4.82 25.89
CA TYR A 213 -13.36 6.03 26.66
C TYR A 213 -14.15 6.09 27.97
N LYS A 214 -15.34 5.48 28.04
CA LYS A 214 -16.03 5.29 29.30
C LYS A 214 -15.23 4.40 30.26
N ALA A 215 -14.69 3.28 29.78
CA ALA A 215 -13.86 2.40 30.59
C ALA A 215 -12.56 3.08 31.02
N LEU A 216 -11.88 3.82 30.13
CA LEU A 216 -10.68 4.59 30.50
C LEU A 216 -10.99 5.59 31.63
N ASN A 217 -12.14 6.26 31.57
CA ASN A 217 -12.58 7.17 32.63
C ASN A 217 -12.86 6.42 33.95
N ASP A 218 -13.55 5.28 33.91
CA ASP A 218 -13.86 4.47 35.10
C ASP A 218 -12.61 3.93 35.81
N HIS A 219 -11.53 3.68 35.05
CA HIS A 219 -10.24 3.23 35.57
C HIS A 219 -9.28 4.39 35.88
N ASN A 220 -9.77 5.64 35.85
CA ASN A 220 -9.02 6.86 36.19
C ASN A 220 -7.76 7.06 35.33
N VAL A 221 -7.82 6.69 34.06
CA VAL A 221 -6.72 6.86 33.12
C VAL A 221 -6.57 8.34 32.76
N PHE A 222 -5.34 8.85 32.89
CA PHE A 222 -4.99 10.22 32.54
C PHE A 222 -4.86 10.36 31.01
N LEU A 223 -5.89 10.89 30.34
CA LEU A 223 -6.03 10.84 28.88
C LEU A 223 -4.92 11.60 28.13
N GLU A 224 -4.43 12.70 28.70
CA GLU A 224 -3.36 13.52 28.13
C GLU A 224 -2.01 12.78 28.06
N GLY A 225 -1.90 11.68 28.81
CA GLY A 225 -0.79 10.73 28.79
C GLY A 225 -1.10 9.42 28.07
N THR A 226 -2.02 9.41 27.11
CA THR A 226 -2.39 8.24 26.28
C THR A 226 -2.29 8.54 24.79
N LEU A 227 -2.36 7.52 23.94
CA LEU A 227 -2.64 7.65 22.51
C LEU A 227 -3.70 6.64 22.08
N LEU A 228 -4.47 6.96 21.04
CA LEU A 228 -5.42 6.02 20.43
C LEU A 228 -4.84 5.46 19.13
N LYS A 229 -4.94 4.14 18.93
CA LYS A 229 -4.62 3.48 17.67
C LYS A 229 -5.85 2.75 17.14
N PRO A 230 -6.77 3.46 16.47
CA PRO A 230 -7.97 2.84 15.93
C PRO A 230 -7.72 2.38 14.49
N ASN A 231 -8.62 1.55 13.97
CA ASN A 231 -8.79 1.39 12.53
C ASN A 231 -9.30 2.70 11.90
N MET A 232 -8.97 2.92 10.63
CA MET A 232 -9.74 3.86 9.81
C MET A 232 -11.14 3.29 9.56
N VAL A 233 -12.12 4.17 9.30
CA VAL A 233 -13.47 3.76 8.96
C VAL A 233 -13.56 3.51 7.45
N THR A 234 -13.53 2.24 7.07
CA THR A 234 -13.60 1.77 5.67
C THR A 234 -14.74 0.79 5.47
N ALA A 235 -15.12 0.52 4.23
CA ALA A 235 -15.94 -0.65 3.93
C ALA A 235 -15.16 -1.95 4.20
N GLY A 236 -15.89 -3.04 4.36
CA GLY A 236 -15.31 -4.36 4.55
C GLY A 236 -14.57 -4.86 3.31
N GLN A 237 -13.58 -5.74 3.49
CA GLN A 237 -12.72 -6.26 2.42
C GLN A 237 -13.50 -7.03 1.34
N SER A 238 -14.63 -7.63 1.71
CA SER A 238 -15.51 -8.38 0.81
C SER A 238 -16.75 -7.58 0.40
N PHE A 239 -16.78 -6.26 0.64
CA PHE A 239 -17.88 -5.41 0.22
C PHE A 239 -18.00 -5.40 -1.31
N ALA A 240 -19.17 -5.79 -1.82
CA ALA A 240 -19.43 -5.92 -3.25
C ALA A 240 -19.74 -4.57 -3.94
N GLY A 241 -20.02 -3.53 -3.16
CA GLY A 241 -20.31 -2.19 -3.68
C GLY A 241 -19.05 -1.41 -4.10
N PRO A 242 -19.24 -0.15 -4.55
CA PRO A 242 -18.10 0.71 -4.88
C PRO A 242 -17.23 0.94 -3.64
N LYS A 243 -15.90 0.84 -3.82
CA LYS A 243 -14.96 1.16 -2.75
C LYS A 243 -15.10 2.64 -2.36
N PRO A 244 -15.20 2.97 -1.06
CA PRO A 244 -15.24 4.35 -0.63
C PRO A 244 -14.01 5.12 -1.11
N SER A 245 -14.22 6.35 -1.56
CA SER A 245 -13.14 7.28 -1.86
C SER A 245 -12.38 7.66 -0.58
N PRO A 246 -11.11 8.12 -0.70
CA PRO A 246 -10.36 8.62 0.46
C PRO A 246 -11.08 9.73 1.22
N GLN A 247 -11.84 10.59 0.54
CA GLN A 247 -12.64 11.66 1.15
C GLN A 247 -13.81 11.10 1.96
N GLU A 248 -14.44 10.03 1.51
CA GLU A 248 -15.50 9.34 2.26
C GLU A 248 -14.93 8.64 3.50
N VAL A 249 -13.79 7.94 3.35
CA VAL A 249 -13.03 7.37 4.47
C VAL A 249 -12.66 8.44 5.49
N ALA A 250 -12.17 9.59 5.02
CA ALA A 250 -11.79 10.71 5.86
C ALA A 250 -12.99 11.28 6.64
N ARG A 251 -14.11 11.55 5.95
CA ARG A 251 -15.33 12.05 6.56
C ARG A 251 -15.86 11.08 7.62
N ALA A 252 -15.99 9.79 7.28
CA ALA A 252 -16.53 8.79 8.19
C ALA A 252 -15.61 8.60 9.42
N THR A 253 -14.30 8.55 9.19
CA THR A 253 -13.29 8.39 10.25
C THR A 253 -13.31 9.59 11.19
N VAL A 254 -13.15 10.82 10.68
CA VAL A 254 -13.11 12.01 11.54
C VAL A 254 -14.44 12.21 12.27
N THR A 255 -15.58 11.93 11.63
CA THR A 255 -16.90 12.02 12.28
C THR A 255 -17.01 11.03 13.44
N ALA A 256 -16.59 9.78 13.26
CA ALA A 256 -16.62 8.77 14.34
C ALA A 256 -15.76 9.20 15.54
N LEU A 257 -14.58 9.77 15.28
CA LEU A 257 -13.67 10.27 16.31
C LEU A 257 -14.28 11.49 17.03
N GLN A 258 -14.81 12.46 16.29
CA GLN A 258 -15.50 13.65 16.85
C GLN A 258 -16.65 13.29 17.80
N ARG A 259 -17.33 12.17 17.54
CA ARG A 259 -18.46 11.72 18.36
C ARG A 259 -18.06 10.97 19.63
N THR A 260 -16.79 10.59 19.79
CA THR A 260 -16.41 9.60 20.82
C THR A 260 -15.12 9.90 21.58
N VAL A 261 -14.15 10.55 20.95
CA VAL A 261 -12.83 10.79 21.54
C VAL A 261 -12.84 12.11 22.32
N PRO A 262 -12.42 12.15 23.60
CA PRO A 262 -12.26 13.41 24.32
C PRO A 262 -11.09 14.25 23.79
N ALA A 263 -11.24 15.58 23.75
CA ALA A 263 -10.20 16.52 23.30
C ALA A 263 -8.86 16.43 24.07
N ALA A 264 -8.87 15.87 25.28
CA ALA A 264 -7.67 15.69 26.12
C ALA A 264 -6.65 14.70 25.53
N VAL A 265 -7.06 13.78 24.66
CA VAL A 265 -6.15 12.81 24.03
C VAL A 265 -5.19 13.55 23.08
N PRO A 266 -3.86 13.48 23.22
CA PRO A 266 -2.96 14.30 22.42
C PRO A 266 -2.95 13.90 20.94
N GLY A 267 -3.14 12.61 20.62
CA GLY A 267 -3.15 12.17 19.24
C GLY A 267 -3.69 10.77 18.99
N ILE A 268 -3.99 10.56 17.71
CA ILE A 268 -4.58 9.35 17.14
C ILE A 268 -3.60 8.87 16.06
N VAL A 269 -3.08 7.66 16.25
CA VAL A 269 -2.04 7.05 15.41
C VAL A 269 -2.62 5.81 14.72
N PHE A 270 -3.21 5.99 13.53
CA PHE A 270 -3.98 4.94 12.86
C PHE A 270 -3.16 3.68 12.59
N LEU A 271 -3.77 2.51 12.77
CA LEU A 271 -3.27 1.27 12.18
C LEU A 271 -3.62 1.24 10.69
N SER A 272 -2.76 0.66 9.86
CA SER A 272 -3.04 0.49 8.42
C SER A 272 -4.00 -0.67 8.14
N GLY A 273 -4.13 -1.62 9.07
CA GLY A 273 -4.99 -2.79 8.88
C GLY A 273 -4.52 -3.54 7.62
N GLY A 274 -5.47 -3.94 6.77
CA GLY A 274 -5.22 -4.62 5.50
C GLY A 274 -4.93 -3.72 4.29
N GLN A 275 -4.80 -2.40 4.50
CA GLN A 275 -4.57 -1.46 3.40
C GLN A 275 -3.19 -1.67 2.75
N SER A 276 -3.10 -1.36 1.46
CA SER A 276 -1.80 -1.25 0.79
C SER A 276 -0.99 -0.08 1.37
N GLU A 277 0.32 -0.04 1.11
CA GLU A 277 1.18 1.06 1.55
C GLU A 277 0.63 2.42 1.05
N GLU A 278 0.22 2.48 -0.22
CA GLU A 278 -0.26 3.70 -0.86
C GLU A 278 -1.64 4.12 -0.37
N GLU A 279 -2.58 3.17 -0.28
CA GLU A 279 -3.92 3.42 0.24
C GLU A 279 -3.88 3.99 1.66
N ALA A 280 -3.02 3.43 2.53
CA ALA A 280 -2.87 3.93 3.90
C ALA A 280 -2.33 5.37 3.96
N SER A 281 -1.45 5.76 3.03
CA SER A 281 -0.94 7.13 2.94
C SER A 281 -1.99 8.09 2.37
N ILE A 282 -2.68 7.69 1.30
CA ILE A 282 -3.74 8.50 0.67
C ILE A 282 -4.89 8.75 1.65
N ASN A 283 -5.35 7.72 2.37
CA ASN A 283 -6.43 7.86 3.35
C ASN A 283 -6.01 8.74 4.53
N LEU A 284 -4.79 8.57 5.06
CA LEU A 284 -4.29 9.44 6.14
C LEU A 284 -4.17 10.91 5.70
N ASN A 285 -3.72 11.15 4.48
CA ASN A 285 -3.64 12.48 3.90
C ASN A 285 -5.05 13.08 3.77
N ALA A 286 -6.03 12.33 3.25
CA ALA A 286 -7.42 12.79 3.17
C ALA A 286 -8.02 13.09 4.55
N ILE A 287 -7.73 12.25 5.56
CA ILE A 287 -8.13 12.48 6.97
C ILE A 287 -7.56 13.80 7.50
N ASN A 288 -6.29 14.09 7.23
CA ASN A 288 -5.67 15.35 7.64
C ASN A 288 -6.24 16.56 6.89
N GLN A 289 -6.58 16.41 5.61
CA GLN A 289 -7.18 17.46 4.78
C GLN A 289 -8.67 17.70 5.05
N PHE A 290 -9.38 16.77 5.71
CA PHE A 290 -10.80 16.92 6.01
C PHE A 290 -11.12 18.22 6.76
N GLU A 291 -12.00 19.05 6.22
CA GLU A 291 -12.39 20.31 6.85
C GLU A 291 -13.30 20.07 8.06
N GLY A 292 -12.79 20.28 9.27
CA GLY A 292 -13.53 20.08 10.50
C GLY A 292 -12.68 20.17 11.76
N LYS A 293 -13.32 20.26 12.93
CA LYS A 293 -12.64 20.31 14.22
C LYS A 293 -11.91 18.99 14.50
N LYS A 294 -10.60 19.02 14.60
CA LYS A 294 -9.75 17.87 14.94
C LYS A 294 -8.84 18.29 16.10
N PRO A 295 -9.30 18.20 17.36
CA PRO A 295 -8.55 18.69 18.51
C PRO A 295 -7.37 17.78 18.91
N TRP A 296 -7.01 16.80 18.07
CA TRP A 296 -5.95 15.83 18.26
C TRP A 296 -5.04 15.81 17.05
N ALA A 297 -3.78 15.44 17.23
CA ALA A 297 -2.93 15.08 16.11
C ALA A 297 -3.45 13.80 15.42
N LEU A 298 -3.47 13.78 14.09
CA LEU A 298 -3.88 12.61 13.28
C LEU A 298 -2.67 12.10 12.50
N SER A 299 -2.12 10.97 12.91
CA SER A 299 -0.88 10.40 12.38
C SER A 299 -1.00 8.89 12.21
N PHE A 300 0.11 8.20 11.98
CA PHE A 300 0.18 6.77 11.69
C PHE A 300 0.90 5.98 12.78
N SER A 301 0.50 4.72 12.94
CA SER A 301 1.27 3.66 13.60
C SER A 301 1.25 2.42 12.72
N TYR A 302 2.13 2.40 11.73
CA TYR A 302 2.08 1.47 10.62
C TYR A 302 3.14 0.37 10.75
N GLY A 303 2.69 -0.87 10.54
CA GLY A 303 3.57 -2.04 10.36
C GLY A 303 3.73 -2.30 8.86
N ARG A 304 2.83 -3.12 8.29
CA ARG A 304 2.83 -3.48 6.86
C ARG A 304 2.95 -2.28 5.93
N ALA A 305 2.19 -1.20 6.16
CA ALA A 305 2.20 -0.02 5.29
C ALA A 305 3.53 0.79 5.26
N LEU A 306 4.48 0.48 6.15
CA LEU A 306 5.85 1.03 6.14
C LEU A 306 6.93 -0.01 5.76
N GLN A 307 6.57 -1.29 5.70
CA GLN A 307 7.53 -2.39 5.70
C GLN A 307 7.39 -3.34 4.51
N ALA A 308 6.26 -3.33 3.78
CA ALA A 308 6.03 -4.30 2.72
C ALA A 308 7.07 -4.15 1.58
N SER A 309 7.32 -2.92 1.14
CA SER A 309 8.37 -2.65 0.14
C SER A 309 9.78 -2.81 0.70
N VAL A 310 9.98 -2.54 2.00
CA VAL A 310 11.26 -2.78 2.68
C VAL A 310 11.64 -4.26 2.61
N LEU A 311 10.72 -5.16 2.98
CA LEU A 311 10.93 -6.60 2.93
C LEU A 311 11.22 -7.09 1.51
N ARG A 312 10.44 -6.63 0.52
CA ARG A 312 10.64 -7.00 -0.89
C ARG A 312 11.97 -6.50 -1.46
N ALA A 313 12.44 -5.33 -1.02
CA ALA A 313 13.73 -4.78 -1.43
C ALA A 313 14.89 -5.53 -0.75
N TRP A 314 14.76 -5.89 0.53
CA TRP A 314 15.81 -6.58 1.30
C TRP A 314 15.98 -8.06 0.92
N GLN A 315 14.89 -8.82 0.76
CA GLN A 315 14.89 -10.24 0.39
C GLN A 315 15.76 -11.16 1.28
N GLY A 316 16.08 -10.73 2.51
CA GLY A 316 16.95 -11.47 3.41
C GLY A 316 18.44 -11.40 3.08
N LYS A 317 18.87 -10.50 2.21
CA LYS A 317 20.26 -10.42 1.72
C LYS A 317 20.97 -9.19 2.28
N ASP A 318 22.15 -9.40 2.86
CA ASP A 318 22.93 -8.33 3.50
C ASP A 318 23.32 -7.23 2.50
N GLU A 319 23.64 -7.59 1.27
CA GLU A 319 23.95 -6.63 0.19
C GLU A 319 22.76 -5.76 -0.22
N LEU A 320 21.52 -6.11 0.19
CA LEU A 320 20.29 -5.38 -0.11
C LEU A 320 19.76 -4.58 1.10
N ILE A 321 20.50 -4.50 2.21
CA ILE A 321 20.11 -3.70 3.38
C ILE A 321 19.83 -2.25 3.00
N ALA A 322 20.73 -1.62 2.23
CA ALA A 322 20.58 -0.23 1.81
C ALA A 322 19.34 -0.01 0.91
N ALA A 323 18.96 -1.01 0.10
CA ALA A 323 17.76 -0.96 -0.72
C ALA A 323 16.50 -0.98 0.16
N GLY A 324 16.44 -1.85 1.16
CA GLY A 324 15.35 -1.86 2.15
C GLY A 324 15.24 -0.56 2.93
N GLN A 325 16.37 -0.02 3.39
CA GLN A 325 16.41 1.27 4.11
C GLN A 325 15.88 2.43 3.27
N LYS A 326 16.22 2.47 1.98
CA LYS A 326 15.71 3.48 1.05
C LYS A 326 14.18 3.43 0.95
N GLU A 327 13.60 2.24 0.85
CA GLU A 327 12.14 2.09 0.82
C GLU A 327 11.48 2.52 2.13
N LEU A 328 12.12 2.29 3.28
CA LEU A 328 11.62 2.78 4.56
C LEU A 328 11.57 4.30 4.58
N VAL A 329 12.62 4.97 4.10
CA VAL A 329 12.66 6.45 3.98
C VAL A 329 11.53 6.94 3.07
N ASN A 330 11.38 6.33 1.89
CA ASN A 330 10.33 6.69 0.93
C ASN A 330 8.94 6.59 1.57
N ARG A 331 8.60 5.45 2.19
CA ARG A 331 7.30 5.26 2.82
C ARG A 331 7.11 6.15 4.04
N SER A 332 8.15 6.41 4.82
CA SER A 332 8.07 7.32 5.97
C SER A 332 7.75 8.75 5.50
N LYS A 333 8.39 9.21 4.42
CA LYS A 333 8.12 10.51 3.80
C LYS A 333 6.71 10.60 3.22
N SER A 334 6.22 9.56 2.55
CA SER A 334 4.85 9.52 1.99
C SER A 334 3.75 9.63 3.06
N ASN A 335 4.07 9.34 4.33
CA ASN A 335 3.13 9.43 5.44
C ASN A 335 3.27 10.74 6.25
N ASP A 336 4.13 11.67 5.83
CA ASP A 336 4.30 12.96 6.48
C ASP A 336 3.02 13.81 6.34
N SER A 337 2.33 14.04 7.46
CA SER A 337 1.08 14.81 7.48
C SER A 337 1.22 16.28 7.08
N ARG A 338 2.45 16.83 7.03
CA ARG A 338 2.72 18.20 6.56
C ARG A 338 2.70 18.29 5.04
N LEU A 339 2.92 17.17 4.36
CA LEU A 339 2.85 17.12 2.91
C LEU A 339 1.38 17.10 2.52
N VAL A 340 0.85 18.26 2.11
CA VAL A 340 -0.41 18.33 1.37
C VAL A 340 -0.11 17.88 -0.04
N THR A 341 -0.02 16.56 -0.23
CA THR A 341 -0.06 16.02 -1.59
C THR A 341 -1.52 16.17 -2.02
N ARG A 342 -1.80 17.09 -2.94
CA ARG A 342 -3.01 16.97 -3.76
C ARG A 342 -2.80 15.70 -4.57
N TYR A 343 -3.28 14.58 -4.03
CA TYR A 343 -3.45 13.37 -4.81
C TYR A 343 -4.58 13.66 -5.81
N GLU A 344 -4.26 14.40 -6.86
CA GLU A 344 -5.05 14.35 -8.08
C GLU A 344 -4.99 12.91 -8.55
N SER A 345 -6.16 12.31 -8.70
CA SER A 345 -6.42 10.90 -8.99
C SER A 345 -5.77 10.33 -10.27
N ASP A 346 -4.90 11.11 -10.92
CA ASP A 346 -4.37 10.83 -12.26
C ASP A 346 -2.86 10.58 -12.33
N ASN A 347 -2.07 10.87 -11.29
CA ASN A 347 -0.59 10.86 -11.43
C ASN A 347 0.19 9.73 -10.76
N TYR A 348 -0.46 8.80 -10.04
CA TYR A 348 0.19 7.58 -9.53
C TYR A 348 -0.69 6.35 -9.70
N ARG A 349 -1.07 6.02 -10.95
CA ARG A 349 -1.46 4.65 -11.26
C ARG A 349 -0.19 3.82 -11.47
N SER A 350 -0.06 2.75 -10.71
CA SER A 350 0.87 1.67 -11.06
C SER A 350 0.52 1.19 -12.48
N VAL A 351 1.52 0.76 -13.26
CA VAL A 351 1.28 0.30 -14.66
C VAL A 351 0.30 -0.88 -14.69
N GLY A 352 0.11 -1.60 -13.58
CA GLY A 352 -0.86 -2.68 -13.42
C GLY A 352 -2.33 -2.27 -13.21
N ASP A 353 -2.61 -0.99 -12.98
CA ASP A 353 -3.98 -0.49 -12.73
C ASP A 353 -4.61 0.23 -13.95
N ASP A 354 -3.96 0.20 -15.11
CA ASP A 354 -4.57 0.69 -16.35
C ASP A 354 -5.69 -0.29 -16.80
N PRO A 355 -6.96 0.16 -16.86
CA PRO A 355 -8.09 -0.69 -17.24
C PRO A 355 -7.93 -1.32 -18.63
N ASN A 356 -7.26 -0.63 -19.56
CA ASN A 356 -7.04 -1.13 -20.91
C ASN A 356 -5.96 -2.21 -20.94
N LEU A 357 -4.94 -2.08 -20.08
CA LEU A 357 -3.89 -3.10 -19.94
C LEU A 357 -4.43 -4.36 -19.25
N ARG A 358 -5.31 -4.20 -18.24
CA ARG A 358 -6.04 -5.31 -17.62
C ARG A 358 -6.93 -6.07 -18.60
N LEU A 359 -7.69 -5.35 -19.44
CA LEU A 359 -8.53 -5.95 -20.47
C LEU A 359 -7.71 -6.70 -21.53
N ALA A 360 -6.54 -6.16 -21.89
CA ALA A 360 -5.61 -6.81 -22.82
C ALA A 360 -5.02 -8.10 -22.22
N ILE A 361 -4.61 -8.08 -20.94
CA ILE A 361 -4.10 -9.26 -20.22
C ILE A 361 -5.19 -10.34 -20.09
N GLN A 362 -6.42 -9.97 -19.71
CA GLN A 362 -7.55 -10.91 -19.61
C GLN A 362 -7.91 -11.55 -20.95
N SER A 363 -7.81 -10.79 -22.04
CA SER A 363 -8.06 -11.29 -23.39
C SER A 363 -6.97 -12.27 -23.84
N LEU A 364 -5.71 -12.03 -23.46
CA LEU A 364 -4.58 -12.94 -23.67
C LEU A 364 -4.72 -14.23 -22.87
N ASP A 365 -5.09 -14.15 -21.58
CA ASP A 365 -5.32 -15.32 -20.73
C ASP A 365 -6.45 -16.20 -21.28
N SER A 366 -7.53 -15.57 -21.76
CA SER A 366 -8.65 -16.30 -22.38
C SER A 366 -8.25 -16.98 -23.69
N LEU A 367 -7.39 -16.37 -24.50
CA LEU A 367 -6.91 -16.95 -25.75
C LEU A 367 -5.99 -18.14 -25.49
N VAL A 368 -5.10 -18.01 -24.51
CA VAL A 368 -4.17 -19.08 -24.13
C VAL A 368 -4.91 -20.27 -23.52
N ALA A 369 -5.91 -20.02 -22.66
CA ALA A 369 -6.77 -21.07 -22.13
C ALA A 369 -7.49 -21.86 -23.24
N LYS A 370 -7.98 -21.15 -24.28
CA LYS A 370 -8.64 -21.78 -25.42
C LYS A 370 -7.69 -22.65 -26.25
N VAL A 371 -6.46 -22.19 -26.47
CA VAL A 371 -5.43 -22.97 -27.19
C VAL A 371 -5.02 -24.22 -26.41
N ILE A 372 -4.90 -24.12 -25.08
CA ILE A 372 -4.62 -25.26 -24.22
C ILE A 372 -5.77 -26.27 -24.32
N GLN A 373 -7.02 -25.83 -24.17
CA GLN A 373 -8.20 -26.68 -24.24
C GLN A 373 -8.30 -27.42 -25.58
N ASP A 374 -8.10 -26.72 -26.70
CA ASP A 374 -8.19 -27.32 -28.04
C ASP A 374 -7.08 -28.37 -28.27
N ARG A 375 -5.88 -28.14 -27.71
CA ARG A 375 -4.79 -29.14 -27.73
C ARG A 375 -5.05 -30.33 -26.82
N THR A 376 -5.62 -30.13 -25.64
CA THR A 376 -6.00 -31.24 -24.73
C THR A 376 -7.07 -32.11 -25.39
N THR A 377 -8.05 -31.51 -26.06
CA THR A 377 -9.09 -32.23 -26.80
C THR A 377 -8.51 -33.03 -27.98
N ARG A 378 -7.57 -32.45 -28.74
CA ARG A 378 -6.88 -33.16 -29.84
C ARG A 378 -5.94 -34.27 -29.36
N GLN A 379 -5.28 -34.12 -28.20
CA GLN A 379 -4.50 -35.19 -27.58
C GLN A 379 -5.38 -36.33 -27.09
N GLN A 380 -6.56 -36.02 -26.53
CA GLN A 380 -7.53 -37.02 -26.11
C GLN A 380 -8.04 -37.83 -27.30
N GLN A 381 -8.41 -37.15 -28.40
CA GLN A 381 -8.82 -37.81 -29.66
C GLN A 381 -7.70 -38.68 -30.27
N ARG A 382 -6.42 -38.31 -30.11
CA ARG A 382 -5.27 -39.11 -30.57
C ARG A 382 -4.98 -40.32 -29.68
N ARG A 383 -5.16 -40.21 -28.36
CA ARG A 383 -5.10 -41.34 -27.42
C ARG A 383 -6.16 -42.39 -27.73
N ASP A 384 -7.37 -41.95 -28.06
CA ASP A 384 -8.48 -42.84 -28.43
C ASP A 384 -8.24 -43.56 -29.77
N SER A 385 -7.31 -43.07 -30.60
CA SER A 385 -6.91 -43.65 -31.88
C SER A 385 -5.63 -44.52 -31.84
N GLY A 386 -5.03 -44.73 -30.67
CA GLY A 386 -3.96 -45.72 -30.45
C GLY A 386 -2.55 -45.35 -30.94
N SER A 387 -2.27 -44.09 -31.26
CA SER A 387 -0.91 -43.62 -31.58
C SER A 387 -0.39 -42.70 -30.47
N MET A 388 0.78 -42.99 -29.90
CA MET A 388 1.32 -42.13 -28.84
C MET A 388 2.82 -41.84 -28.96
N GLU A 389 3.13 -40.54 -28.96
CA GLU A 389 4.28 -39.92 -28.29
C GLU A 389 3.76 -38.68 -27.54
N LEU A 390 4.24 -38.42 -26.32
CA LEU A 390 3.86 -37.23 -25.54
C LEU A 390 4.52 -35.98 -26.15
N ASP A 391 3.75 -34.90 -26.33
CA ASP A 391 4.27 -33.60 -26.81
C ASP A 391 4.96 -32.82 -25.65
N PRO A 392 6.30 -32.70 -25.61
CA PRO A 392 7.02 -31.99 -24.56
C PRO A 392 6.81 -30.46 -24.58
N HIS A 393 6.22 -29.90 -25.65
CA HIS A 393 5.97 -28.46 -25.75
C HIS A 393 4.77 -27.98 -24.92
N LEU A 394 3.81 -28.85 -24.61
CA LEU A 394 2.65 -28.52 -23.76
C LEU A 394 3.06 -28.21 -22.32
N ALA A 395 4.02 -28.95 -21.77
CA ALA A 395 4.59 -28.68 -20.45
C ALA A 395 5.33 -27.33 -20.42
N SER A 396 6.05 -27.00 -21.51
CA SER A 396 6.78 -25.73 -21.65
C SER A 396 5.85 -24.52 -21.79
N LEU A 397 4.72 -24.67 -22.49
CA LEU A 397 3.69 -23.64 -22.63
C LEU A 397 2.94 -23.39 -21.31
N ALA A 398 2.58 -24.45 -20.59
CA ALA A 398 1.97 -24.33 -19.26
C ALA A 398 2.93 -23.65 -18.26
N GLN A 399 4.23 -23.96 -18.32
CA GLN A 399 5.26 -23.29 -17.51
C GLN A 399 5.40 -21.80 -17.84
N LEU A 400 5.37 -21.44 -19.13
CA LEU A 400 5.42 -20.04 -19.57
C LEU A 400 4.20 -19.25 -19.08
N VAL A 401 2.99 -19.81 -19.18
CA VAL A 401 1.77 -19.20 -18.62
C VAL A 401 1.90 -19.03 -17.11
N GLN A 402 2.41 -20.02 -16.40
CA GLN A 402 2.62 -19.95 -14.96
C GLN A 402 3.67 -18.89 -14.56
N ILE A 403 4.64 -18.60 -15.43
CA ILE A 403 5.62 -17.50 -15.24
C ILE A 403 4.96 -16.14 -15.47
N PHE A 404 4.10 -15.99 -16.49
CA PHE A 404 3.43 -14.73 -16.81
C PHE A 404 2.25 -14.41 -15.87
N SER A 405 1.50 -15.41 -15.41
CA SER A 405 0.36 -15.22 -14.51
C SER A 405 0.75 -14.94 -13.06
N ASN A 406 2.00 -15.24 -12.66
CA ASN A 406 2.47 -15.12 -11.27
C ASN A 406 3.57 -14.05 -11.04
N GLN A 407 3.88 -13.19 -12.00
CA GLN A 407 4.92 -12.15 -11.82
C GLN A 407 4.47 -10.76 -12.23
N ASP A 408 4.95 -9.78 -11.45
CA ASP A 408 4.90 -8.36 -11.76
C ASP A 408 5.68 -8.10 -13.05
N VAL A 409 5.01 -7.51 -14.05
CA VAL A 409 5.52 -7.37 -15.45
C VAL A 409 6.83 -6.57 -15.50
N ASP A 410 7.10 -5.78 -14.46
CA ASP A 410 8.28 -4.92 -14.32
C ASP A 410 9.60 -5.68 -14.03
N ASN A 411 9.58 -6.99 -13.72
CA ASN A 411 10.76 -7.73 -13.25
C ASN A 411 11.32 -8.83 -14.18
N ILE A 412 10.85 -8.94 -15.43
CA ILE A 412 11.36 -9.96 -16.37
C ILE A 412 12.73 -9.55 -16.93
N ARG A 413 13.79 -10.30 -16.60
CA ARG A 413 15.15 -10.05 -17.14
C ARG A 413 15.34 -10.76 -18.49
N PRO A 414 16.04 -10.16 -19.47
CA PRO A 414 16.30 -10.78 -20.79
C PRO A 414 17.01 -12.15 -20.74
N SER A 415 17.71 -12.46 -19.66
CA SER A 415 18.40 -13.74 -19.45
C SER A 415 17.45 -14.91 -19.14
N GLN A 416 16.27 -14.65 -18.58
CA GLN A 416 15.25 -15.68 -18.29
C GLN A 416 14.54 -16.18 -19.55
N ILE A 417 14.63 -15.45 -20.65
CA ILE A 417 14.05 -15.80 -21.95
C ILE A 417 14.99 -16.73 -22.75
N LYS A 418 16.26 -16.86 -22.35
CA LYS A 418 17.30 -17.54 -23.15
C LYS A 418 17.49 -19.04 -22.87
N SER A 419 16.82 -19.64 -21.88
CA SER A 419 17.13 -21.02 -21.46
C SER A 419 16.23 -22.13 -22.05
N THR A 420 15.27 -21.83 -22.94
CA THR A 420 14.50 -22.88 -23.64
C THR A 420 15.12 -23.20 -25.00
N GLN A 421 16.14 -24.07 -25.00
CA GLN A 421 16.57 -24.75 -26.23
C GLN A 421 15.43 -25.66 -26.72
N LEU A 422 14.84 -25.35 -27.87
CA LEU A 422 13.88 -26.23 -28.53
C LEU A 422 14.23 -26.38 -30.02
N TYR A 423 14.34 -27.64 -30.42
CA TYR A 423 14.83 -28.14 -31.71
C TYR A 423 13.96 -27.71 -32.91
N ARG A 424 14.58 -27.57 -34.09
CA ARG A 424 13.91 -27.37 -35.37
C ARG A 424 13.14 -28.64 -35.78
N CYS A 425 11.85 -28.52 -36.09
CA CYS A 425 11.10 -29.57 -36.77
C CYS A 425 11.10 -29.32 -38.30
N PRO A 426 11.54 -30.26 -39.14
CA PRO A 426 11.48 -30.16 -40.59
C PRO A 426 10.24 -30.92 -41.08
N ASN A 427 9.15 -30.23 -41.43
CA ASN A 427 8.21 -30.68 -42.47
C ASN A 427 7.11 -29.63 -42.72
N LYS A 428 6.93 -29.28 -44.00
CA LYS A 428 5.91 -28.35 -44.50
C LYS A 428 4.53 -29.01 -44.48
N LEU A 429 3.59 -28.47 -43.70
CA LEU A 429 2.15 -28.74 -43.82
C LEU A 429 1.45 -27.48 -44.34
N SER A 430 0.66 -27.64 -45.41
CA SER A 430 -0.04 -26.57 -46.13
C SER A 430 -1.31 -26.12 -45.40
N TYR A 431 -1.48 -24.80 -45.28
CA TYR A 431 -2.51 -24.09 -44.50
C TYR A 431 -3.96 -24.38 -44.93
N LYS A 432 -4.19 -24.91 -46.14
CA LYS A 432 -5.54 -25.08 -46.72
C LYS A 432 -6.41 -26.16 -46.07
N ASN A 433 -5.86 -27.00 -45.18
CA ASN A 433 -6.60 -28.10 -44.57
C ASN A 433 -6.99 -27.88 -43.10
N LEU A 434 -6.61 -26.74 -42.49
CA LEU A 434 -6.85 -26.48 -41.06
C LEU A 434 -8.11 -25.67 -40.75
N PHE A 435 -8.70 -24.97 -41.75
CA PHE A 435 -9.91 -24.16 -41.54
C PHE A 435 -10.83 -24.15 -42.79
N PRO A 436 -11.96 -24.89 -42.79
CA PRO A 436 -13.03 -24.62 -43.74
C PRO A 436 -13.81 -23.37 -43.30
N ARG A 437 -14.05 -22.47 -44.25
CA ARG A 437 -14.79 -21.20 -44.15
C ARG A 437 -15.95 -21.21 -43.14
N SER A 438 -15.77 -20.52 -42.01
CA SER A 438 -16.71 -19.57 -41.39
C SER A 438 -16.29 -19.35 -39.93
N ASP A 439 -15.74 -18.18 -39.58
CA ASP A 439 -15.56 -17.84 -38.17
C ASP A 439 -15.67 -16.33 -37.97
N GLN A 440 -16.81 -15.90 -37.41
CA GLN A 440 -17.16 -14.52 -37.02
C GLN A 440 -16.20 -13.92 -35.98
N THR A 441 -15.28 -14.72 -35.45
CA THR A 441 -14.30 -14.39 -34.41
C THR A 441 -13.16 -13.49 -34.93
N MET A 442 -12.76 -13.63 -36.20
CA MET A 442 -11.71 -12.79 -36.79
C MET A 442 -12.23 -11.38 -37.12
N ASP A 443 -13.46 -11.27 -37.64
CA ASP A 443 -14.09 -9.97 -37.93
C ASP A 443 -14.37 -9.16 -36.65
N SER A 444 -14.71 -9.84 -35.55
CA SER A 444 -14.82 -9.26 -34.20
C SER A 444 -13.49 -8.67 -33.70
N LEU A 445 -12.38 -9.37 -33.96
CA LEU A 445 -11.03 -8.93 -33.58
C LEU A 445 -10.58 -7.70 -34.37
N PHE A 446 -10.84 -7.66 -35.68
CA PHE A 446 -10.55 -6.51 -36.53
C PHE A 446 -11.46 -5.31 -36.20
N GLY A 447 -12.74 -5.55 -35.89
CA GLY A 447 -13.68 -4.49 -35.48
C GLY A 447 -13.35 -3.86 -34.12
N GLY A 448 -12.77 -4.63 -33.19
CA GLY A 448 -12.31 -4.13 -31.89
C GLY A 448 -11.07 -3.24 -31.99
N LEU A 449 -10.13 -3.58 -32.86
CA LEU A 449 -8.91 -2.80 -33.09
C LEU A 449 -9.19 -1.46 -33.82
N VAL A 450 -10.12 -1.43 -34.77
CA VAL A 450 -10.53 -0.20 -35.48
C VAL A 450 -11.27 0.77 -34.55
N LYS A 451 -12.12 0.29 -33.63
CA LYS A 451 -12.79 1.14 -32.63
C LYS A 451 -11.83 1.83 -31.66
N ILE A 452 -10.69 1.21 -31.36
CA ILE A 452 -9.66 1.77 -30.47
C ILE A 452 -8.92 2.94 -31.14
N GLU A 453 -8.74 2.88 -32.48
CA GLU A 453 -8.13 3.99 -33.24
C GLU A 453 -9.09 5.19 -33.36
N GLU A 454 -10.39 4.96 -33.57
CA GLU A 454 -11.41 6.02 -33.61
C GLU A 454 -11.59 6.73 -32.25
N ILE A 455 -11.57 5.97 -31.15
CA ILE A 455 -11.67 6.52 -29.78
C ILE A 455 -10.44 7.38 -29.45
N ASN A 456 -9.24 6.96 -29.86
CA ASN A 456 -8.02 7.75 -29.67
C ASN A 456 -8.01 9.03 -30.53
N GLY A 457 -8.53 8.99 -31.76
CA GLY A 457 -8.70 10.19 -32.59
C GLY A 457 -9.66 11.21 -31.96
N SER A 458 -10.79 10.74 -31.43
CA SER A 458 -11.80 11.57 -30.77
C SER A 458 -11.31 12.20 -29.45
N LEU A 459 -10.54 11.47 -28.64
CA LEU A 459 -9.90 11.97 -27.42
C LEU A 459 -8.81 13.02 -27.69
N ILE A 460 -8.06 12.87 -28.79
CA ILE A 460 -7.06 13.86 -29.23
C ILE A 460 -7.73 15.14 -29.73
N GLU A 461 -8.84 15.04 -30.47
CA GLU A 461 -9.63 16.20 -30.89
C GLU A 461 -10.34 16.92 -29.73
N GLN A 462 -10.88 16.16 -28.76
CA GLN A 462 -11.47 16.74 -27.55
C GLN A 462 -10.47 17.54 -26.72
N ARG A 463 -9.22 17.04 -26.58
CA ARG A 463 -8.15 17.76 -25.89
C ARG A 463 -7.68 18.98 -26.69
N ARG A 464 -7.62 18.92 -28.02
CA ARG A 464 -7.33 20.08 -28.88
C ARG A 464 -8.37 21.19 -28.74
N ARG A 465 -9.66 20.83 -28.64
CA ARG A 465 -10.75 21.81 -28.42
C ARG A 465 -10.69 22.42 -27.01
N GLN A 466 -10.31 21.66 -25.98
CA GLN A 466 -10.13 22.19 -24.63
C GLN A 466 -8.89 23.11 -24.51
N SER A 467 -7.80 22.83 -25.23
CA SER A 467 -6.63 23.72 -25.28
C SER A 467 -6.88 25.05 -25.99
N GLN A 468 -7.86 25.13 -26.91
CA GLN A 468 -8.20 26.36 -27.63
C GLN A 468 -9.18 27.28 -26.88
N VAL A 469 -9.83 26.82 -25.80
CA VAL A 469 -10.81 27.61 -25.03
C VAL A 469 -10.16 28.49 -23.96
N THR A 470 -8.86 28.33 -23.67
CA THR A 470 -8.16 29.08 -22.60
C THR A 470 -7.33 30.28 -23.09
N LEU A 471 -7.58 30.81 -24.29
CA LEU A 471 -6.95 32.04 -24.77
C LEU A 471 -7.95 32.92 -25.53
N GLN A 472 -8.82 33.62 -24.80
CA GLN A 472 -9.50 34.81 -25.32
C GLN A 472 -9.58 35.90 -24.25
N SER A 473 -8.90 37.02 -24.51
CA SER A 473 -9.21 38.36 -23.99
C SER A 473 -8.57 39.42 -24.92
N PRO A 474 -9.07 40.67 -24.94
CA PRO A 474 -9.88 41.33 -25.98
C PRO A 474 -9.04 42.11 -27.05
N PRO A 475 -9.65 42.76 -28.07
CA PRO A 475 -8.95 43.12 -29.29
C PRO A 475 -8.26 44.50 -29.25
N SER A 476 -7.12 44.64 -29.92
CA SER A 476 -6.67 45.94 -30.46
C SER A 476 -5.80 45.79 -31.73
N THR A 477 -6.35 46.35 -32.81
CA THR A 477 -5.79 47.06 -33.97
C THR A 477 -4.42 46.69 -34.62
N ALA A 478 -4.55 46.27 -35.88
CA ALA A 478 -3.95 46.84 -37.11
C ALA A 478 -2.51 46.47 -37.57
N ASN A 479 -2.49 45.83 -38.75
CA ASN A 479 -1.60 45.96 -39.94
C ASN A 479 -0.08 45.75 -39.78
N ALA A 480 0.69 45.21 -40.73
CA ALA A 480 0.51 44.43 -41.96
C ALA A 480 1.94 44.10 -42.45
N ALA A 481 2.05 43.09 -43.33
CA ALA A 481 3.13 42.82 -44.27
C ALA A 481 4.42 42.09 -43.81
N ASP A 482 4.51 40.87 -44.34
CA ASP A 482 5.60 40.35 -45.17
C ASP A 482 6.83 39.62 -44.59
N THR A 483 6.91 38.38 -45.06
CA THR A 483 8.05 37.68 -45.66
C THR A 483 8.94 36.76 -44.82
N MET A 484 9.17 35.60 -45.46
CA MET A 484 10.28 34.65 -45.37
C MET A 484 10.24 33.60 -44.27
N ALA A 485 9.80 32.41 -44.69
CA ALA A 485 10.13 31.13 -44.08
C ALA A 485 11.67 30.92 -44.00
N PRO A 486 12.12 30.17 -42.99
CA PRO A 486 13.07 29.11 -43.28
C PRO A 486 12.62 27.76 -42.74
N ASN A 487 12.84 26.76 -43.59
CA ASN A 487 12.88 25.34 -43.32
C ASN A 487 13.47 24.97 -41.95
N THR A 488 12.74 24.14 -41.20
CA THR A 488 13.34 23.06 -40.39
C THR A 488 12.42 21.84 -40.41
N THR A 489 12.80 20.89 -41.27
CA THR A 489 12.61 19.44 -41.16
C THR A 489 11.75 18.95 -39.99
N ALA A 490 10.48 18.65 -40.28
CA ALA A 490 9.73 17.66 -39.53
C ALA A 490 10.45 16.31 -39.70
N SER A 491 11.09 15.82 -38.64
CA SER A 491 11.52 14.43 -38.59
C SER A 491 10.26 13.57 -38.57
N SER A 492 10.03 12.91 -39.70
CA SER A 492 9.10 11.81 -39.91
C SER A 492 9.11 10.87 -38.71
N ILE A 493 7.98 10.77 -38.01
CA ILE A 493 7.66 9.51 -37.33
C ILE A 493 7.24 8.59 -38.47
N ASP A 494 8.22 7.89 -39.04
CA ASP A 494 7.97 6.81 -39.98
C ASP A 494 6.96 5.86 -39.35
N SER A 495 5.78 5.81 -39.98
CA SER A 495 4.82 4.76 -39.76
C SER A 495 5.52 3.43 -40.05
N ILE A 496 5.79 2.66 -39.01
CA ILE A 496 6.14 1.25 -39.15
C ILE A 496 4.88 0.56 -39.71
N ARG A 497 4.73 0.55 -41.03
CA ARG A 497 3.83 -0.38 -41.74
C ARG A 497 4.52 -1.74 -41.73
N ILE A 498 4.22 -2.56 -40.74
CA ILE A 498 4.55 -3.98 -40.82
C ILE A 498 3.43 -4.64 -41.63
N ASN A 499 3.79 -5.21 -42.77
CA ASN A 499 2.88 -6.00 -43.61
C ASN A 499 2.65 -7.37 -42.93
N LEU A 500 1.84 -7.37 -41.86
CA LEU A 500 1.48 -8.55 -41.07
C LEU A 500 0.96 -9.75 -41.90
N PRO A 501 0.19 -9.57 -42.99
CA PRO A 501 -0.35 -10.69 -43.77
C PRO A 501 0.71 -11.58 -44.43
N GLU A 502 1.85 -11.01 -44.87
CA GLU A 502 2.94 -11.79 -45.51
C GLU A 502 3.81 -12.56 -44.50
N ILE A 503 3.88 -12.09 -43.25
CA ILE A 503 4.68 -12.72 -42.19
C ILE A 503 3.94 -13.94 -41.59
N LEU A 504 2.61 -13.90 -41.60
CA LEU A 504 1.75 -14.95 -41.03
C LEU A 504 1.65 -16.22 -41.90
N ASP A 505 1.98 -16.13 -43.19
CA ASP A 505 1.80 -17.24 -44.15
C ASP A 505 3.01 -18.21 -44.19
N GLN A 506 4.10 -17.93 -43.45
CA GLN A 506 5.37 -18.68 -43.55
C GLN A 506 6.04 -19.06 -42.21
N GLN A 507 5.43 -18.80 -41.06
CA GLN A 507 6.07 -18.99 -39.73
C GLN A 507 5.21 -19.86 -38.79
N ASP A 508 5.85 -20.63 -37.91
CA ASP A 508 5.14 -21.46 -36.92
C ASP A 508 4.51 -20.63 -35.78
N GLU A 509 3.52 -21.21 -35.08
CA GLU A 509 2.77 -20.56 -33.98
C GLU A 509 3.69 -20.02 -32.86
N VAL A 510 4.84 -20.67 -32.63
CA VAL A 510 5.84 -20.27 -31.63
C VAL A 510 6.52 -18.97 -32.05
N THR A 511 6.72 -18.77 -33.35
CA THR A 511 7.32 -17.56 -33.89
C THR A 511 6.34 -16.38 -33.88
N ILE A 512 5.04 -16.65 -34.07
CA ILE A 512 3.97 -15.66 -33.91
C ILE A 512 3.88 -15.18 -32.46
N LEU A 513 3.88 -16.10 -31.49
CA LEU A 513 3.92 -15.76 -30.06
C LEU A 513 5.18 -14.96 -29.67
N ARG A 514 6.34 -15.32 -30.22
CA ARG A 514 7.59 -14.55 -30.01
C ARG A 514 7.53 -13.13 -30.58
N LEU A 515 6.87 -12.94 -31.73
CA LEU A 515 6.67 -11.63 -32.33
C LEU A 515 5.71 -10.76 -31.49
N LEU A 516 4.61 -11.35 -30.99
CA LEU A 516 3.66 -10.69 -30.10
C LEU A 516 4.31 -10.25 -28.78
N ILE A 517 5.14 -11.10 -28.16
CA ILE A 517 5.88 -10.76 -26.94
C ILE A 517 6.86 -9.61 -27.20
N LYS A 518 7.57 -9.62 -28.34
CA LYS A 518 8.48 -8.53 -28.72
C LYS A 518 7.75 -7.21 -28.97
N LEU A 519 6.59 -7.25 -29.61
CA LEU A 519 5.74 -6.08 -29.87
C LEU A 519 5.19 -5.48 -28.57
N LEU A 520 4.77 -6.32 -27.63
CA LEU A 520 4.32 -5.89 -26.30
C LEU A 520 5.46 -5.24 -25.51
N ALA A 521 6.66 -5.84 -25.51
CA ALA A 521 7.82 -5.26 -24.85
C ALA A 521 8.22 -3.89 -25.43
N GLN A 522 8.12 -3.72 -26.76
CA GLN A 522 8.36 -2.43 -27.41
C GLN A 522 7.31 -1.37 -27.03
N LYS A 523 6.02 -1.76 -26.94
CA LYS A 523 4.94 -0.85 -26.54
C LYS A 523 5.10 -0.39 -25.09
N VAL A 524 5.44 -1.31 -24.18
CA VAL A 524 5.72 -1.01 -22.76
C VAL A 524 6.90 -0.05 -22.61
N ASN A 525 8.01 -0.28 -23.33
CA ASN A 525 9.16 0.62 -23.31
C ASN A 525 8.81 2.04 -23.79
N LYS A 526 7.99 2.15 -24.85
CA LYS A 526 7.54 3.46 -25.37
C LYS A 526 6.65 4.20 -24.36
N LEU A 527 5.75 3.50 -23.68
CA LEU A 527 4.92 4.06 -22.60
C LEU A 527 5.77 4.50 -21.39
N ASN A 528 6.81 3.75 -21.05
CA ASN A 528 7.75 4.13 -19.98
C ASN A 528 8.58 5.37 -20.32
N ASP A 529 8.97 5.54 -21.58
CA ASP A 529 9.66 6.75 -22.06
C ASP A 529 8.73 7.97 -22.07
N GLU A 530 7.47 7.78 -22.44
CA GLU A 530 6.46 8.82 -22.41
C GLU A 530 6.11 9.23 -20.96
N LYS A 531 5.99 8.26 -20.05
CA LYS A 531 5.86 8.49 -18.60
C LYS A 531 7.04 9.29 -18.04
N ARG A 532 8.28 8.96 -18.41
CA ARG A 532 9.47 9.72 -18.01
C ARG A 532 9.46 11.16 -18.52
N ARG A 533 9.03 11.38 -19.77
CA ARG A 533 8.88 12.72 -20.33
C ARG A 533 7.81 13.54 -19.59
N LEU A 534 6.67 12.91 -19.27
CA LEU A 534 5.59 13.57 -18.53
C LEU A 534 6.00 13.91 -17.09
N LEU A 535 6.71 13.02 -16.40
CA LEU A 535 7.28 13.31 -15.07
C LEU A 535 8.28 14.47 -15.10
N ASN A 536 9.12 14.56 -16.13
CA ASN A 536 10.00 15.72 -16.33
C ASN A 536 9.22 17.01 -16.57
N ASN A 537 8.16 16.98 -17.38
CA ASN A 537 7.32 18.15 -17.63
C ASN A 537 6.58 18.61 -16.36
N VAL A 538 6.14 17.67 -15.51
CA VAL A 538 5.54 17.99 -14.20
C VAL A 538 6.58 18.61 -13.26
N SER A 539 7.83 18.14 -13.26
CA SER A 539 8.92 18.76 -12.50
C SER A 539 9.15 20.22 -12.94
N ILE A 540 9.23 20.45 -14.26
CA ILE A 540 9.41 21.79 -14.83
C ILE A 540 8.23 22.71 -14.47
N LEU A 541 7.00 22.21 -14.52
CA LEU A 541 5.81 22.97 -14.13
C LEU A 541 5.79 23.31 -12.63
N ASN A 542 6.30 22.42 -11.78
CA ASN A 542 6.45 22.70 -10.35
C ASN A 542 7.53 23.75 -10.08
N ASP A 543 8.64 23.72 -10.82
CA ASP A 543 9.69 24.73 -10.74
C ASP A 543 9.18 26.10 -11.19
N ILE A 544 8.42 26.17 -12.30
CA ILE A 544 7.77 27.39 -12.79
C ILE A 544 6.75 27.92 -11.76
N ASN A 545 5.95 27.03 -11.14
CA ASN A 545 4.99 27.44 -10.10
C ASN A 545 5.69 27.99 -8.85
N ALA A 546 6.82 27.42 -8.44
CA ALA A 546 7.62 27.93 -7.34
C ALA A 546 8.22 29.31 -7.66
N GLU A 547 8.68 29.50 -8.90
CA GLU A 547 9.21 30.78 -9.37
C GLU A 547 8.12 31.86 -9.47
N MET A 548 6.93 31.51 -9.98
CA MET A 548 5.76 32.39 -9.99
C MET A 548 5.30 32.77 -8.56
N ALA A 549 5.29 31.81 -7.63
CA ALA A 549 4.95 32.09 -6.23
C ALA A 549 5.95 33.05 -5.57
N SER A 550 7.24 32.93 -5.88
CA SER A 550 8.29 33.86 -5.45
C SER A 550 8.12 35.26 -6.04
N ILE A 551 7.79 35.37 -7.33
CA ILE A 551 7.52 36.65 -8.00
C ILE A 551 6.28 37.34 -7.41
N ILE A 552 5.22 36.57 -7.12
CA ILE A 552 4.00 37.09 -6.49
C ILE A 552 4.30 37.59 -5.07
N GLN A 553 5.07 36.84 -4.27
CA GLN A 553 5.49 37.31 -2.94
C GLN A 553 6.32 38.60 -3.00
N ASN A 554 7.22 38.71 -3.97
CA ASN A 554 8.08 39.90 -4.13
C ASN A 554 7.32 41.14 -4.63
N ASN A 555 6.24 40.96 -5.40
CA ASN A 555 5.41 42.08 -5.86
C ASN A 555 4.32 42.51 -4.86
N ILE A 556 3.96 41.67 -3.89
CA ILE A 556 3.06 42.05 -2.78
C ILE A 556 3.77 42.94 -1.74
N HIS A 557 5.11 43.01 -1.78
CA HIS A 557 5.93 43.86 -0.90
C HIS A 557 6.33 45.22 -1.50
N LYS A 558 6.04 45.49 -2.77
CA LYS A 558 6.16 46.81 -3.41
C LYS A 558 4.79 47.46 -3.52
#